data_AF-J2AVD2-F1
#
_entry.id   AF-J2AVD2-F1
#
_cell.length_a   1.000
_cell.length_b   1.000
_cell.length_c   1.000
_cell.angle_alpha   90.00
_cell.angle_beta   90.00
_cell.angle_gamma   90.00
#
_symmetry.space_group_name_H-M   'P 1'
#
loop_
_entity.id
_entity.type
_entity.pdbx_description
1 polymer ?
#
loop_
_entity_poly.entity_id
_entity_poly.type
_entity_poly.pdbx_seq_one_letter_code
_entity_poly.pdbx_strand_id
1 'polypeptide(L)'
;MADAAKSIGYNSSTTTAAFEAFRRESSLALELIIKAVIARRIEQGMAMDHVTKVRATHDLPKLWKDAQLPELEQLDKLHLLQSGIALHWAGRYAAPLKDEIYERDMNAVEELLEIVPEMKGIKLRRTQPMVWDRFDKIYTIASDSFWRLREQWENGPVVA
;
A
#
# COMPACT_ATOMS: atom_id res chain seq x y z
N MET A 1 7.85 -0.42 35.39
CA MET A 1 7.03 -0.56 34.18
C MET A 1 7.84 -0.86 32.91
N ALA A 2 9.13 -1.20 33.00
CA ALA A 2 9.96 -1.52 31.83
C ALA A 2 9.97 -3.02 31.45
N ASP A 3 9.48 -3.90 32.32
CA ASP A 3 9.64 -5.36 32.15
C ASP A 3 8.59 -6.04 31.29
N ALA A 4 7.43 -5.42 31.04
CA ALA A 4 6.38 -6.03 30.22
C ALA A 4 6.68 -5.99 28.71
N ALA A 5 7.58 -5.09 28.27
CA ALA A 5 7.98 -4.99 26.87
C ALA A 5 9.03 -6.04 26.46
N LYS A 6 9.65 -6.72 27.43
CA LYS A 6 10.77 -7.65 27.20
C LYS A 6 10.32 -9.08 26.86
N SER A 7 9.06 -9.43 27.15
CA SER A 7 8.54 -10.78 26.92
C SER A 7 7.98 -11.01 25.52
N ILE A 8 7.97 -9.99 24.65
CA ILE A 8 7.55 -10.10 23.25
C ILE A 8 8.77 -9.90 22.35
N GLY A 9 9.67 -10.89 22.31
CA GLY A 9 10.46 -11.27 21.13
C GLY A 9 11.29 -10.24 20.35
N TYR A 10 11.46 -9.00 20.77
CA TYR A 10 12.27 -8.00 20.08
C TYR A 10 13.66 -7.90 20.72
N ASN A 11 14.54 -8.85 20.38
CA ASN A 11 16.00 -8.72 20.58
C ASN A 11 16.66 -7.80 19.53
N SER A 12 15.87 -7.14 18.67
CA SER A 12 16.37 -6.25 17.63
C SER A 12 16.50 -4.82 18.13
N SER A 13 17.53 -4.12 17.67
CA SER A 13 17.81 -2.71 18.04
C SER A 13 16.60 -1.80 17.86
N THR A 14 16.55 -0.69 18.61
CA THR A 14 15.54 0.38 18.48
C THR A 14 15.33 0.83 17.03
N THR A 15 16.38 0.76 16.20
CA THR A 15 16.34 1.01 14.76
C THR A 15 15.40 0.06 14.01
N THR A 16 15.41 -1.24 14.32
CA THR A 16 14.51 -2.21 13.67
C THR A 16 13.06 -1.95 14.05
N ALA A 17 12.79 -1.67 15.32
CA ALA A 17 11.44 -1.34 15.77
C ALA A 17 10.90 -0.06 15.12
N ALA A 18 11.75 0.98 15.00
CA ALA A 18 11.39 2.22 14.32
C ALA A 18 11.13 2.00 12.83
N PHE A 19 11.94 1.18 12.17
CA PHE A 19 11.77 0.86 10.75
C PHE A 19 10.47 0.08 10.49
N GLU A 20 10.18 -0.96 11.29
CA GLU A 20 8.94 -1.72 11.16
C GLU A 20 7.70 -0.86 11.46
N ALA A 21 7.79 0.03 12.46
CA ALA A 21 6.73 0.99 12.75
C ALA A 21 6.50 1.92 11.55
N PHE A 22 7.57 2.52 11.01
CA PHE A 22 7.46 3.38 9.83
C PHE A 22 6.82 2.64 8.65
N ARG A 23 7.29 1.42 8.35
CA ARG A 23 6.75 0.59 7.27
C ARG A 23 5.26 0.31 7.45
N ARG A 24 4.82 0.00 8.67
CA ARG A 24 3.40 -0.22 8.97
C ARG A 24 2.57 1.05 8.76
N GLU A 25 2.97 2.16 9.39
CA GLU A 25 2.18 3.40 9.35
C GLU A 25 2.11 3.98 7.93
N SER A 26 3.21 3.95 7.18
CA SER A 26 3.24 4.35 5.76
C SER A 26 2.33 3.47 4.89
N SER A 27 2.35 2.15 5.10
CA SER A 27 1.48 1.23 4.36
C SER A 27 0.00 1.50 4.67
N LEU A 28 -0.33 1.77 5.93
CA LEU A 28 -1.69 2.11 6.35
C LEU A 28 -2.13 3.46 5.77
N ALA A 29 -1.25 4.46 5.79
CA ALA A 29 -1.53 5.76 5.20
C ALA A 29 -1.82 5.64 3.69
N LEU A 30 -1.03 4.85 2.95
CA LEU A 30 -1.29 4.53 1.54
C LEU A 30 -2.65 3.86 1.33
N GLU A 31 -2.98 2.84 2.13
CA GLU A 31 -4.27 2.16 2.05
C GLU A 31 -5.44 3.14 2.23
N LEU A 32 -5.36 3.98 3.26
CA LEU A 32 -6.43 4.90 3.62
C LEU A 32 -6.63 5.99 2.56
N ILE A 33 -5.56 6.58 2.03
CA ILE A 33 -5.70 7.62 1.00
C ILE A 33 -6.25 7.04 -0.32
N ILE A 34 -5.82 5.84 -0.71
CA ILE A 34 -6.36 5.17 -1.91
C ILE A 34 -7.84 4.85 -1.71
N LYS A 35 -8.23 4.35 -0.54
CA LYS A 35 -9.65 4.10 -0.20
C LYS A 35 -10.48 5.38 -0.18
N ALA A 36 -9.92 6.50 0.26
CA ALA A 36 -10.57 7.80 0.21
C ALA A 36 -10.82 8.25 -1.24
N VAL A 37 -9.86 8.04 -2.15
CA VAL A 37 -10.04 8.30 -3.59
C VAL A 37 -11.20 7.46 -4.15
N ILE A 38 -11.24 6.15 -3.84
CA ILE A 38 -12.33 5.26 -4.28
C ILE A 38 -13.68 5.75 -3.75
N ALA A 39 -13.77 6.01 -2.44
CA ALA A 39 -14.99 6.50 -1.82
C ALA A 39 -15.50 7.77 -2.50
N ARG A 40 -14.59 8.72 -2.76
CA ARG A 40 -14.93 9.98 -3.40
C ARG A 40 -15.44 9.79 -4.83
N ARG A 41 -14.80 8.92 -5.61
CA ARG A 41 -15.27 8.58 -6.97
C ARG A 41 -16.66 7.94 -6.95
N ILE A 42 -16.95 7.08 -5.97
CA ILE A 42 -18.28 6.47 -5.80
C ILE A 42 -19.33 7.55 -5.50
N GLU A 43 -19.05 8.44 -4.54
CA GLU A 43 -19.95 9.55 -4.19
C GLU A 43 -20.27 10.45 -5.39
N GLN A 44 -19.33 10.58 -6.31
CA GLN A 44 -19.45 11.41 -7.52
C GLN A 44 -20.04 10.68 -8.73
N GLY A 45 -20.31 9.37 -8.63
CA GLY A 45 -20.72 8.56 -9.77
C GLY A 45 -19.64 8.43 -10.86
N MET A 46 -18.36 8.60 -10.50
CA MET A 46 -17.20 8.53 -11.40
C MET A 46 -16.40 7.23 -11.23
N ALA A 47 -16.80 6.36 -10.31
CA ALA A 47 -16.16 5.06 -10.12
C ALA A 47 -16.41 4.14 -11.33
N MET A 48 -15.54 3.14 -11.52
CA MET A 48 -15.78 2.09 -12.51
C MET A 48 -17.05 1.30 -12.17
N ASP A 49 -17.74 0.77 -13.18
CA ASP A 49 -19.01 0.05 -13.03
C ASP A 49 -18.96 -1.09 -11.99
N HIS A 50 -17.82 -1.78 -11.89
CA HIS A 50 -17.65 -2.88 -10.93
C HIS A 50 -17.32 -2.42 -9.50
N VAL A 51 -17.10 -1.13 -9.27
CA VAL A 51 -16.69 -0.53 -7.99
C VAL A 51 -17.88 0.20 -7.38
N THR A 52 -18.74 -0.55 -6.69
CA THR A 52 -19.94 0.01 -6.01
C THR A 52 -19.71 0.35 -4.54
N LYS A 53 -18.63 -0.16 -3.93
CA LYS A 53 -18.22 0.13 -2.56
C LYS A 53 -16.71 -0.02 -2.40
N VAL A 54 -16.15 0.68 -1.42
CA VAL A 54 -14.74 0.47 -1.02
C VAL A 54 -14.56 -0.96 -0.52
N ARG A 55 -13.61 -1.69 -1.09
CA ARG A 55 -13.35 -3.10 -0.70
C ARG A 55 -12.64 -3.16 0.66
N ALA A 56 -13.04 -4.12 1.49
CA ALA A 56 -12.34 -4.49 2.72
C ALA A 56 -11.17 -5.44 2.40
N THR A 57 -10.14 -4.94 1.73
CA THR A 57 -8.92 -5.68 1.39
C THR A 57 -7.68 -4.81 1.62
N HIS A 58 -6.52 -5.45 1.82
CA HIS A 58 -5.19 -4.83 1.85
C HIS A 58 -4.40 -5.03 0.54
N ASP A 59 -5.05 -5.53 -0.52
CA ASP A 59 -4.48 -5.63 -1.86
C ASP A 59 -4.36 -4.24 -2.49
N LEU A 60 -3.28 -3.53 -2.15
CA LEU A 60 -3.04 -2.16 -2.59
C LEU A 60 -2.95 -2.01 -4.11
N PRO A 61 -2.29 -2.90 -4.88
CA PRO A 61 -2.33 -2.83 -6.35
C PRO A 61 -3.75 -2.88 -6.92
N LYS A 62 -4.62 -3.73 -6.35
CA LYS A 62 -6.02 -3.80 -6.77
C LYS A 62 -6.78 -2.53 -6.39
N LEU A 63 -6.58 -2.02 -5.18
CA LEU A 63 -7.20 -0.76 -4.76
C LEU A 63 -6.74 0.42 -5.61
N TRP A 64 -5.46 0.47 -6.01
CA TRP A 64 -4.92 1.50 -6.89
C TRP A 64 -5.63 1.54 -8.26
N LYS A 65 -5.87 0.36 -8.83
CA LYS A 65 -6.66 0.21 -10.07
C LYS A 65 -8.12 0.62 -9.85
N ASP A 66 -8.75 0.15 -8.78
CA ASP A 66 -10.13 0.52 -8.42
C ASP A 66 -10.29 2.04 -8.20
N ALA A 67 -9.24 2.71 -7.72
CA ALA A 67 -9.17 4.15 -7.54
C ALA A 67 -8.93 4.93 -8.84
N GLN A 68 -8.72 4.25 -9.97
CA GLN A 68 -8.37 4.85 -11.28
C GLN A 68 -7.19 5.84 -11.16
N LEU A 69 -6.20 5.49 -10.34
CA LEU A 69 -4.98 6.31 -10.17
C LEU A 69 -4.03 6.09 -11.36
N PRO A 70 -3.13 7.06 -11.64
CA PRO A 70 -2.15 6.94 -12.73
C PRO A 70 -1.29 5.68 -12.62
N GLU A 71 -0.83 5.19 -13.77
CA GLU A 71 0.06 4.04 -13.82
C GLU A 71 1.41 4.35 -13.15
N LEU A 72 1.82 3.49 -12.23
CA LEU A 72 3.07 3.63 -11.49
C LEU A 72 4.26 3.05 -12.27
N GLU A 73 5.44 3.63 -12.02
CA GLU A 73 6.71 3.02 -12.42
C GLU A 73 6.91 1.68 -11.70
N GLN A 74 7.73 0.80 -12.28
CA GLN A 74 7.88 -0.57 -11.79
C GLN A 74 8.37 -0.67 -10.34
N LEU A 75 9.28 0.22 -9.93
CA LEU A 75 9.76 0.28 -8.55
C LEU A 75 8.68 0.75 -7.57
N ASP A 76 7.85 1.69 -7.99
CA ASP A 76 6.75 2.20 -7.16
C ASP A 76 5.63 1.15 -7.05
N LYS A 77 5.38 0.36 -8.10
CA LYS A 77 4.50 -0.82 -8.06
C LYS A 77 5.01 -1.87 -7.06
N LEU A 78 6.31 -2.15 -7.06
CA LEU A 78 6.91 -3.07 -6.10
C LEU A 78 6.73 -2.56 -4.66
N HIS A 79 6.94 -1.26 -4.41
CA HIS A 79 6.71 -0.68 -3.09
C HIS A 79 5.24 -0.73 -2.65
N LEU A 80 4.31 -0.48 -3.58
CA LEU A 80 2.88 -0.61 -3.30
C LEU A 80 2.50 -2.05 -2.93
N LEU A 81 3.07 -3.04 -3.64
CA LEU A 81 2.89 -4.46 -3.33
C LEU A 81 3.48 -4.84 -1.96
N GLN A 82 4.72 -4.41 -1.67
CA GLN A 82 5.39 -4.64 -0.39
C GLN A 82 4.65 -4.01 0.79
N SER A 83 3.98 -2.88 0.57
CA SER A 83 3.12 -2.23 1.55
C SER A 83 1.87 -3.05 1.83
N GLY A 84 1.24 -3.61 0.79
CA GLY A 84 0.13 -4.57 0.94
C GLY A 84 0.54 -5.80 1.75
N ILE A 85 1.73 -6.35 1.48
CA ILE A 85 2.30 -7.46 2.27
C ILE A 85 2.52 -7.01 3.71
N ALA A 86 3.10 -5.84 3.95
CA ALA A 86 3.33 -5.33 5.31
C ALA A 86 2.02 -5.26 6.12
N LEU A 87 0.92 -4.85 5.50
CA LEU A 87 -0.40 -4.79 6.14
C LEU A 87 -0.94 -6.18 6.53
N HIS A 88 -0.75 -7.19 5.69
CA HIS A 88 -1.17 -8.56 5.99
C HIS A 88 -0.39 -9.16 7.18
N TRP A 89 0.89 -8.81 7.33
CA TRP A 89 1.79 -9.43 8.30
C TRP A 89 2.08 -8.59 9.54
N ALA A 90 1.63 -7.33 9.60
CA ALA A 90 1.80 -6.44 10.75
C ALA A 90 0.85 -6.82 11.91
N GLY A 91 1.09 -7.97 12.54
CA GLY A 91 0.85 -8.32 13.96
C GLY A 91 -0.53 -8.13 14.62
N ARG A 92 -1.54 -7.56 13.95
CA ARG A 92 -2.88 -7.32 14.51
C ARG A 92 -4.02 -7.88 13.68
N TYR A 93 -3.74 -8.37 12.48
CA TYR A 93 -4.70 -9.05 11.64
C TYR A 93 -4.45 -10.55 11.73
N ALA A 94 -5.51 -11.35 11.66
CA ALA A 94 -5.35 -12.80 11.61
C ALA A 94 -4.41 -13.14 10.45
N ALA A 95 -3.36 -13.92 10.73
CA ALA A 95 -2.48 -14.42 9.69
C ALA A 95 -3.35 -15.05 8.57
N PRO A 96 -2.99 -14.87 7.29
CA PRO A 96 -3.76 -15.44 6.19
C PRO A 96 -4.05 -16.91 6.49
N LEU A 97 -5.33 -17.30 6.47
CA LEU A 97 -5.75 -18.66 6.82
C LEU A 97 -5.29 -19.71 5.80
N LYS A 98 -4.74 -19.27 4.66
CA LYS A 98 -4.31 -20.10 3.54
C LYS A 98 -2.92 -19.67 3.07
N ASP A 99 -2.05 -20.65 2.92
CA ASP A 99 -0.69 -20.47 2.37
C ASP A 99 -0.71 -19.92 0.93
N GLU A 100 -1.78 -20.18 0.17
CA GLU A 100 -2.01 -19.70 -1.20
C GLU A 100 -1.89 -18.18 -1.35
N ILE A 101 -2.31 -17.39 -0.34
CA ILE A 101 -2.24 -15.92 -0.40
C ILE A 101 -0.79 -15.47 -0.30
N TYR A 102 -0.01 -16.10 0.58
CA TYR A 102 1.41 -15.83 0.72
C TYR A 102 2.17 -16.19 -0.55
N GLU A 103 1.93 -17.38 -1.10
CA GLU A 103 2.57 -17.84 -2.35
C GLU A 103 2.27 -16.89 -3.51
N ARG A 104 1.00 -16.48 -3.67
CA ARG A 104 0.61 -15.52 -4.72
C ARG A 104 1.35 -14.19 -4.57
N ASP A 105 1.39 -13.64 -3.36
CA ASP A 105 2.03 -12.35 -3.11
C ASP A 105 3.56 -12.43 -3.32
N MET A 106 4.19 -13.56 -2.95
CA MET A 106 5.61 -13.81 -3.20
C MET A 106 5.90 -13.97 -4.70
N ASN A 107 5.09 -14.73 -5.43
CA ASN A 107 5.24 -14.88 -6.88
C ASN A 107 5.11 -13.53 -7.61
N ALA A 108 4.16 -12.69 -7.20
CA ALA A 108 4.00 -11.35 -7.77
C ALA A 108 5.22 -10.44 -7.49
N VAL A 109 5.84 -10.58 -6.31
CA VAL A 109 7.11 -9.88 -6.00
C VAL A 109 8.24 -10.41 -6.86
N GLU A 110 8.37 -11.73 -7.02
CA GLU A 110 9.40 -12.35 -7.85
C GLU A 110 9.31 -11.91 -9.31
N GLU A 111 8.11 -11.94 -9.90
CA GLU A 111 7.87 -11.51 -11.28
C GLU A 111 8.29 -10.04 -11.50
N LEU A 112 7.96 -9.16 -10.56
CA LEU A 112 8.37 -7.74 -10.65
C LEU A 112 9.89 -7.56 -10.51
N LEU A 113 10.57 -8.40 -9.72
CA LEU A 113 12.01 -8.35 -9.52
C LEU A 113 12.79 -8.92 -10.72
N GLU A 114 12.26 -9.94 -11.42
CA GLU A 114 12.92 -10.52 -12.59
C GLU A 114 13.04 -9.54 -13.76
N ILE A 115 12.09 -8.63 -13.87
CA ILE A 115 12.00 -7.63 -14.94
C ILE A 115 12.89 -6.41 -14.66
N VAL A 116 13.26 -6.14 -13.40
CA VAL A 116 14.17 -5.05 -13.03
C VAL A 116 15.62 -5.56 -13.05
N PRO A 117 16.44 -5.23 -14.08
CA PRO A 117 17.76 -5.85 -14.26
C PRO A 117 18.72 -5.57 -13.10
N GLU A 118 18.56 -4.40 -12.47
CA GLU A 118 19.33 -3.94 -11.32
C GLU A 118 19.01 -4.71 -10.01
N MET A 119 17.93 -5.51 -10.01
CA MET A 119 17.47 -6.27 -8.84
C MET A 119 17.60 -7.79 -9.00
N LYS A 120 18.09 -8.27 -10.15
CA LYS A 120 18.42 -9.70 -10.33
C LYS A 120 19.46 -10.14 -9.30
N GLY A 121 19.07 -11.08 -8.43
CA GLY A 121 19.93 -11.65 -7.40
C GLY A 121 19.74 -11.07 -5.99
N ILE A 122 18.86 -10.09 -5.79
CA ILE A 122 18.41 -9.70 -4.46
C ILE A 122 17.52 -10.83 -3.93
N LYS A 123 18.09 -11.70 -3.08
CA LYS A 123 17.30 -12.69 -2.34
C LYS A 123 16.19 -11.93 -1.60
N LEU A 124 14.93 -12.32 -1.83
CA LEU A 124 13.70 -11.76 -1.22
C LEU A 124 13.80 -11.40 0.27
N ARG A 125 14.72 -12.06 0.99
CA ARG A 125 15.05 -11.79 2.40
C ARG A 125 15.56 -10.37 2.69
N ARG A 126 16.02 -9.60 1.70
CA ARG A 126 16.24 -8.15 1.86
C ARG A 126 15.14 -7.41 1.13
N THR A 127 13.98 -7.30 1.77
CA THR A 127 13.01 -6.25 1.44
C THR A 127 13.76 -4.93 1.33
N GLN A 128 13.73 -4.31 0.15
CA GLN A 128 14.22 -2.94 -0.02
C GLN A 128 13.62 -2.09 1.12
N PRO A 129 14.41 -1.27 1.82
CA PRO A 129 13.88 -0.43 2.87
C PRO A 129 12.74 0.42 2.30
N MET A 130 11.60 0.50 2.98
CA MET A 130 10.65 1.57 2.70
C MET A 130 11.37 2.87 3.00
N VAL A 131 11.63 3.68 1.98
CA VAL A 131 12.28 5.00 2.13
C VAL A 131 11.18 6.06 2.06
N TRP A 132 11.32 7.10 2.88
CA TRP A 132 10.38 8.23 2.92
C TRP A 132 10.01 8.75 1.53
N ASP A 133 11.00 9.02 0.67
CA ASP A 133 10.78 9.60 -0.66
C ASP A 133 9.89 8.75 -1.56
N ARG A 134 9.99 7.41 -1.45
CA ARG A 134 9.16 6.47 -2.22
C ARG A 134 7.74 6.45 -1.71
N PHE A 135 7.57 6.40 -0.39
CA PHE A 135 6.26 6.55 0.23
C PHE A 135 5.62 7.88 -0.17
N ASP A 136 6.34 8.98 -0.03
CA ASP A 136 5.88 10.35 -0.30
C ASP A 136 5.45 10.52 -1.76
N LYS A 137 6.24 10.01 -2.72
CA LYS A 137 5.87 10.02 -4.14
C LYS A 137 4.53 9.33 -4.39
N ILE A 138 4.36 8.10 -3.90
CA ILE A 138 3.12 7.32 -4.12
C ILE A 138 1.93 7.97 -3.39
N TYR A 139 2.15 8.41 -2.15
CA TYR A 139 1.13 9.05 -1.32
C TYR A 139 0.64 10.35 -1.96
N THR A 140 1.56 11.19 -2.45
CA THR A 140 1.24 12.47 -3.09
C THR A 140 0.36 12.28 -4.32
N ILE A 141 0.62 11.27 -5.16
CA ILE A 141 -0.25 10.96 -6.32
C ILE A 141 -1.69 10.70 -5.88
N ALA A 142 -1.88 9.88 -4.85
CA ALA A 142 -3.22 9.57 -4.34
C ALA A 142 -3.86 10.77 -3.64
N SER A 143 -3.09 11.52 -2.85
CA SER A 143 -3.52 12.73 -2.15
C SER A 143 -3.99 13.81 -3.13
N ASP A 144 -3.19 14.12 -4.15
CA ASP A 144 -3.53 15.10 -5.18
C ASP A 144 -4.79 14.70 -5.94
N SER A 145 -4.95 13.40 -6.25
CA SER A 145 -6.17 12.90 -6.87
C SER A 145 -7.39 13.08 -5.96
N PHE A 146 -7.26 12.83 -4.66
CA PHE A 146 -8.34 13.02 -3.70
C PHE A 146 -8.75 14.50 -3.61
N TRP A 147 -7.79 15.40 -3.45
CA TRP A 147 -8.06 16.84 -3.35
C TRP A 147 -8.66 17.41 -4.62
N ARG A 148 -8.17 17.00 -5.79
CA ARG A 148 -8.77 17.39 -7.08
C ARG A 148 -10.23 16.96 -7.20
N LEU A 149 -10.55 15.71 -6.83
CA LEU A 149 -11.94 15.23 -6.83
C LEU A 149 -12.79 16.03 -5.84
N ARG A 150 -12.24 16.35 -4.66
CA ARG A 150 -12.96 17.15 -3.67
C ARG A 150 -13.29 18.55 -4.19
N GLU A 151 -12.33 19.25 -4.78
CA GLU A 151 -12.50 20.58 -5.35
C GLU A 151 -13.51 20.59 -6.51
N GLN A 152 -13.48 19.58 -7.38
CA GLN A 152 -14.44 19.44 -8.49
C GLN A 152 -15.89 19.34 -8.00
N TRP A 153 -16.12 18.71 -6.84
CA TRP A 153 -17.44 18.61 -6.25
C TRP A 153 -17.91 19.93 -5.63
N GLU A 154 -17.01 20.60 -4.89
CA GLU A 154 -17.33 21.86 -4.20
C GLU A 154 -17.63 22.99 -5.19
N ASN A 155 -16.99 22.99 -6.37
CA ASN A 155 -17.20 23.98 -7.42
C ASN A 155 -18.35 23.64 -8.39
N GLY A 156 -19.05 22.52 -8.19
CA GLY A 156 -20.08 22.01 -9.09
C GLY A 156 -19.50 21.38 -10.36
N PRO A 157 -20.28 20.55 -11.08
CA PRO A 157 -19.80 19.91 -12.29
C PRO A 157 -19.39 20.97 -13.32
N VAL A 158 -18.13 20.93 -13.76
CA VAL A 158 -17.72 21.60 -14.99
C VAL A 158 -18.47 20.90 -16.10
N VAL A 159 -19.61 21.48 -16.50
CA VAL A 159 -20.35 21.04 -17.67
C VAL A 159 -19.39 21.18 -18.86
N ALA A 160 -18.92 20.06 -19.39
CA ALA A 160 -18.15 20.00 -20.62
C ALA A 160 -19.05 20.27 -21.82
#